data_AF-A0A1F9VSQ2-F1
#
_entry.id   AF-A0A1F9VSQ2-F1
#
_cell.length_a   1.000
_cell.length_b   1.000
_cell.length_c   1.000
_cell.angle_alpha   90.00
_cell.angle_beta   90.00
_cell.angle_gamma   90.00
#
_symmetry.space_group_name_H-M   'P 1'
#
loop_
_entity.id
_entity.type
_entity.pdbx_description
1 polymer ?
#
loop_
_entity_poly.entity_id
_entity_poly.type
_entity_poly.pdbx_seq_one_letter_code
_entity_poly.pdbx_strand_id
1 'polypeptide(L)'
;MKTRQFKLGPMDNFAYLLWDEKTKEAAVIDPCWQPEKLEEFINKEGLKLQCVLLTHAHPDHVNGVAFFTRANNELPVYLHEADHFMLEGKPPKLFTVQDGEKIEAGTLKIGVLHTPGHTPGSVCYQAGGGVYTGDTLFVGECGRVDLPGSSAEALYDSFVKLSGMPDGTAVYPGHSYNGDKSTFGVQKEYNLYLKLARAGRREEFLKAVK
;
A
#
# COMPACT_ATOMS: atom_id res chain seq x y z
N MET A 1 4.31 -2.71 -17.46
CA MET A 1 3.54 -2.00 -16.42
C MET A 1 4.31 -0.75 -16.05
N LYS A 2 3.63 0.40 -16.02
CA LYS A 2 4.18 1.66 -15.54
C LYS A 2 3.55 2.03 -14.21
N THR A 3 4.28 2.84 -13.45
CA THR A 3 3.87 3.37 -12.16
C THR A 3 4.06 4.88 -12.15
N ARG A 4 3.07 5.61 -11.64
CA ARG A 4 3.16 7.03 -11.32
C ARG A 4 2.84 7.20 -9.84
N GLN A 5 3.76 7.85 -9.14
CA GLN A 5 3.64 8.21 -7.73
C GLN A 5 3.17 9.66 -7.61
N PHE A 6 2.24 9.91 -6.70
CA PHE A 6 1.70 11.22 -6.40
C PHE A 6 1.88 11.50 -4.93
N LYS A 7 2.64 12.55 -4.60
CA LYS A 7 2.74 13.07 -3.23
C LYS A 7 1.62 14.07 -3.00
N LEU A 8 0.69 13.76 -2.10
CA LEU A 8 -0.60 14.45 -1.98
C LEU A 8 -0.93 14.81 -0.52
N GLY A 9 -1.70 15.89 -0.38
CA GLY A 9 -2.29 16.29 0.90
C GLY A 9 -1.31 16.71 2.00
N PRO A 10 -1.83 16.98 3.21
CA PRO A 10 -1.02 17.03 4.42
C PRO A 10 -0.48 15.63 4.75
N MET A 11 0.60 15.55 5.54
CA MET A 11 1.25 14.28 5.97
C MET A 11 2.06 13.54 4.90
N ASP A 12 2.34 14.16 3.77
CA ASP A 12 3.25 13.61 2.75
C ASP A 12 2.81 12.22 2.22
N ASN A 13 1.49 11.97 2.15
CA ASN A 13 0.93 10.71 1.65
C ASN A 13 1.27 10.47 0.17
N PHE A 14 1.35 9.19 -0.18
CA PHE A 14 1.50 8.74 -1.54
C PHE A 14 0.26 7.99 -2.01
N ALA A 15 -0.22 8.40 -3.19
CA ALA A 15 -1.10 7.58 -4.02
C ALA A 15 -0.33 7.09 -5.24
N TYR A 16 -0.72 5.93 -5.77
CA TYR A 16 -0.05 5.32 -6.94
C TYR A 16 -1.04 4.98 -8.04
N LEU A 17 -0.67 5.29 -9.28
CA LEU A 17 -1.33 4.74 -10.47
C LEU A 17 -0.43 3.71 -11.13
N LEU A 18 -0.97 2.51 -11.32
CA LEU A 18 -0.36 1.41 -12.05
C LEU A 18 -1.11 1.22 -13.34
N TRP A 19 -0.43 1.04 -14.47
CA TRP A 19 -1.12 0.76 -15.72
C TRP A 19 -0.30 -0.07 -16.71
N ASP A 20 -1.03 -0.76 -17.60
CA ASP A 20 -0.47 -1.39 -18.78
C ASP A 20 -0.38 -0.35 -19.90
N GLU A 21 0.80 -0.21 -20.49
CA GLU A 21 1.05 0.80 -21.52
C GLU A 21 0.26 0.57 -22.81
N LYS A 22 -0.02 -0.70 -23.13
CA LYS A 22 -0.68 -1.12 -24.37
C LYS A 22 -2.20 -1.05 -24.22
N THR A 23 -2.78 -1.64 -23.17
CA THR A 23 -4.24 -1.71 -23.01
C THR A 23 -4.82 -0.46 -22.35
N LYS A 24 -3.97 0.31 -21.67
CA LYS A 24 -4.31 1.47 -20.84
C LYS A 24 -5.13 1.13 -19.60
N GLU A 25 -5.31 -0.15 -19.27
CA GLU A 25 -5.98 -0.56 -18.03
C GLU A 25 -5.13 -0.17 -16.83
N ALA A 26 -5.78 0.39 -15.82
CA ALA A 26 -5.12 0.99 -14.68
C ALA A 26 -5.75 0.57 -13.35
N ALA A 27 -4.94 0.56 -12.30
CA ALA A 27 -5.37 0.45 -10.91
C ALA A 27 -4.80 1.63 -10.12
N VAL A 28 -5.56 2.11 -9.13
CA VAL A 28 -5.10 3.13 -8.20
C VAL A 28 -4.91 2.53 -6.81
N ILE A 29 -3.80 2.85 -6.15
CA ILE A 29 -3.52 2.47 -4.76
C ILE A 29 -3.62 3.72 -3.90
N ASP A 30 -4.36 3.61 -2.80
CA ASP A 30 -4.56 4.64 -1.77
C ASP A 30 -4.87 6.04 -2.34
N PRO A 31 -5.96 6.20 -3.11
CA PRO A 31 -6.36 7.50 -3.63
C PRO A 31 -6.70 8.44 -2.47
N CYS A 32 -5.79 9.36 -2.15
CA CYS A 32 -5.88 10.23 -0.99
C CYS A 32 -5.87 11.72 -1.36
N TRP A 33 -6.52 12.53 -0.52
CA TRP A 33 -6.53 13.99 -0.45
C TRP A 33 -6.99 14.77 -1.68
N GLN A 34 -6.25 14.64 -2.78
CA GLN A 34 -6.43 15.40 -4.03
C GLN A 34 -6.75 14.43 -5.19
N PRO A 35 -7.84 13.65 -5.12
CA PRO A 35 -8.18 12.65 -6.13
C PRO A 35 -8.35 13.24 -7.54
N GLU A 36 -8.67 14.53 -7.66
CA GLU A 36 -8.74 15.26 -8.92
C GLU A 36 -7.40 15.26 -9.69
N LYS A 37 -6.25 15.26 -9.00
CA LYS A 37 -4.93 15.18 -9.66
C LYS A 37 -4.69 13.80 -10.28
N LEU A 38 -5.20 12.75 -9.64
CA LEU A 38 -5.14 11.39 -10.19
C LEU A 38 -6.07 11.28 -11.39
N GLU A 39 -7.29 11.81 -11.30
CA GLU A 39 -8.25 11.84 -12.41
C GLU A 39 -7.72 12.63 -13.62
N GLU A 40 -7.13 13.80 -13.40
CA GLU A 40 -6.51 14.59 -14.48
C GLU A 40 -5.44 13.76 -15.21
N PHE A 41 -4.59 13.05 -14.47
CA PHE A 41 -3.57 12.18 -15.07
C PHE A 41 -4.18 10.99 -15.81
N ILE A 42 -5.20 10.34 -15.23
CA ILE A 42 -5.95 9.24 -15.86
C ILE A 42 -6.50 9.69 -17.21
N ASN A 43 -7.17 10.85 -17.24
CA ASN A 43 -7.78 11.39 -18.45
C ASN A 43 -6.73 11.79 -19.49
N LYS A 44 -5.66 12.47 -19.06
CA LYS A 44 -4.56 12.89 -19.94
C LYS A 44 -3.86 11.71 -20.62
N GLU A 45 -3.62 10.63 -19.89
CA GLU A 45 -2.91 9.46 -20.40
C GLU A 45 -3.83 8.43 -21.08
N GLY A 46 -5.14 8.68 -21.08
CA GLY A 46 -6.19 7.82 -21.64
C GLY A 46 -6.34 6.50 -20.88
N LEU A 47 -6.13 6.51 -19.56
CA LEU A 47 -6.17 5.33 -18.72
C LEU A 47 -7.62 4.89 -18.42
N LYS A 48 -7.81 3.58 -18.30
CA LYS A 48 -9.08 2.93 -17.98
C LYS A 48 -9.01 2.36 -16.58
N LEU A 49 -9.48 3.11 -15.60
CA LEU A 49 -9.45 2.68 -14.19
C LEU A 49 -10.32 1.44 -13.98
N GLN A 50 -9.71 0.34 -13.55
CA GLN A 50 -10.34 -0.95 -13.35
C GLN A 50 -10.67 -1.23 -11.88
N CYS A 51 -9.88 -0.71 -10.94
CA CYS A 51 -10.14 -0.87 -9.51
C CYS A 51 -9.40 0.18 -8.65
N VAL A 52 -9.83 0.26 -7.40
CA VAL A 52 -9.12 0.90 -6.29
C VAL A 52 -8.59 -0.19 -5.36
N LEU A 53 -7.35 -0.04 -4.93
CA LEU A 53 -6.66 -0.93 -4.00
C LEU A 53 -6.31 -0.12 -2.75
N LEU A 54 -6.64 -0.63 -1.57
CA LEU A 54 -6.34 0.02 -0.30
C LEU A 54 -5.35 -0.81 0.49
N THR A 55 -4.20 -0.22 0.84
CA THR A 55 -3.20 -0.89 1.68
C THR A 55 -3.72 -1.10 3.09
N HIS A 56 -4.48 -0.15 3.61
CA HIS A 56 -5.15 -0.20 4.91
C HIS A 56 -6.26 0.87 4.98
N ALA A 57 -7.05 0.87 6.06
CA ALA A 57 -8.24 1.72 6.16
C ALA A 57 -8.07 3.00 7.01
N HIS A 58 -6.85 3.51 7.21
CA HIS A 58 -6.73 4.82 7.85
C HIS A 58 -7.33 5.93 6.98
N PRO A 59 -7.96 6.96 7.60
CA PRO A 59 -8.73 7.98 6.88
C PRO A 59 -7.94 8.70 5.78
N ASP A 60 -6.65 8.95 6.00
CA ASP A 60 -5.78 9.63 5.06
C ASP A 60 -5.36 8.78 3.85
N HIS A 61 -5.62 7.47 3.86
CA HIS A 61 -5.43 6.58 2.70
C HIS A 61 -6.72 6.33 1.90
N VAL A 62 -7.89 6.50 2.53
CA VAL A 62 -9.19 6.14 1.93
C VAL A 62 -10.06 7.34 1.54
N ASN A 63 -9.73 8.55 1.98
CA ASN A 63 -10.59 9.74 1.80
C ASN A 63 -10.86 10.13 0.33
N GLY A 64 -10.09 9.66 -0.65
CA GLY A 64 -10.35 9.87 -2.08
C GLY A 64 -11.14 8.74 -2.76
N VAL A 65 -11.46 7.63 -2.07
CA VAL A 65 -12.19 6.49 -2.65
C VAL A 65 -13.60 6.90 -3.13
N ALA A 66 -14.29 7.73 -2.34
CA ALA A 66 -15.64 8.19 -2.66
C ALA A 66 -15.68 9.01 -3.95
N PHE A 67 -14.59 9.71 -4.31
CA PHE A 67 -14.50 10.47 -5.54
C PHE A 67 -14.68 9.56 -6.77
N PHE A 68 -13.92 8.47 -6.83
CA PHE A 68 -13.96 7.52 -7.94
C PHE A 68 -15.25 6.68 -7.97
N THR A 69 -15.71 6.23 -6.79
CA THR A 69 -16.88 5.35 -6.70
C THR A 69 -18.21 6.07 -6.90
N ARG A 70 -18.26 7.40 -6.72
CA ARG A 70 -19.42 8.22 -7.13
C ARG A 70 -19.52 8.37 -8.65
N ALA A 71 -18.38 8.45 -9.35
CA ALA A 71 -18.34 8.52 -10.80
C ALA A 71 -18.64 7.16 -11.46
N ASN A 72 -18.24 6.06 -10.82
CA ASN A 72 -18.53 4.69 -11.26
C ASN A 72 -18.84 3.81 -10.03
N ASN A 73 -20.12 3.55 -9.78
CA ASN A 73 -20.55 2.73 -8.63
C ASN A 73 -20.20 1.24 -8.76
N GLU A 74 -19.88 0.78 -9.97
CA GLU A 74 -19.45 -0.60 -10.22
C GLU A 74 -17.93 -0.77 -10.07
N LEU A 75 -17.18 0.31 -9.80
CA LEU A 75 -15.73 0.26 -9.61
C LEU A 75 -15.38 -0.58 -8.36
N PRO A 76 -14.68 -1.72 -8.52
CA PRO A 76 -14.23 -2.53 -7.40
C PRO A 76 -13.27 -1.76 -6.50
N VAL A 77 -13.49 -1.86 -5.19
CA VAL A 77 -12.56 -1.40 -4.16
C VAL A 77 -12.12 -2.62 -3.37
N TYR A 78 -10.82 -2.79 -3.21
CA TYR A 78 -10.23 -3.92 -2.48
C TYR A 78 -9.62 -3.44 -1.16
N LEU A 79 -9.98 -4.11 -0.06
CA LEU A 79 -9.48 -3.83 1.28
C LEU A 79 -9.44 -5.15 2.07
N HIS A 80 -8.49 -5.33 2.97
CA HIS A 80 -8.50 -6.50 3.84
C HIS A 80 -9.63 -6.40 4.88
N GLU A 81 -10.34 -7.50 5.13
CA GLU A 81 -11.55 -7.47 5.99
C GLU A 81 -11.26 -7.07 7.45
N ALA A 82 -10.06 -7.38 7.92
CA ALA A 82 -9.62 -7.02 9.27
C ALA A 82 -9.61 -5.50 9.50
N ASP A 83 -9.61 -4.68 8.45
CA ASP A 83 -9.66 -3.21 8.54
C ASP A 83 -11.07 -2.63 8.36
N HIS A 84 -12.09 -3.46 8.12
CA HIS A 84 -13.48 -2.99 7.90
C HIS A 84 -14.03 -2.17 9.07
N PHE A 85 -13.55 -2.40 10.30
CA PHE A 85 -14.00 -1.68 11.49
C PHE A 85 -13.58 -0.19 11.51
N MET A 86 -12.55 0.18 10.74
CA MET A 86 -12.08 1.57 10.61
C MET A 86 -12.71 2.30 9.42
N LEU A 87 -13.35 1.56 8.51
CA LEU A 87 -13.83 2.11 7.26
C LEU A 87 -15.12 2.91 7.47
N GLU A 88 -15.02 4.22 7.39
CA GLU A 88 -16.18 5.12 7.36
C GLU A 88 -16.77 5.19 5.95
N GLY A 89 -18.04 4.77 5.80
CA GLY A 89 -18.73 4.81 4.52
C GLY A 89 -18.26 3.71 3.57
N LYS A 90 -18.93 2.55 3.62
CA LYS A 90 -18.60 1.39 2.79
C LYS A 90 -18.78 1.70 1.28
N PRO A 91 -17.75 1.52 0.44
CA PRO A 91 -17.88 1.62 -1.01
C PRO A 91 -18.94 0.64 -1.55
N PRO A 92 -19.67 0.98 -2.63
CA PRO A 92 -20.73 0.11 -3.16
C PRO A 92 -20.25 -1.30 -3.54
N LYS A 93 -19.02 -1.41 -4.05
CA LYS A 93 -18.39 -2.67 -4.49
C LYS A 93 -17.09 -2.94 -3.71
N LEU A 94 -17.21 -3.09 -2.40
CA LEU A 94 -16.09 -3.48 -1.54
C LEU A 94 -15.86 -5.00 -1.60
N PHE A 95 -14.65 -5.40 -1.96
CA PHE A 95 -14.16 -6.78 -1.95
C PHE A 95 -13.05 -6.95 -0.92
N THR A 96 -13.02 -8.13 -0.31
CA THR A 96 -11.96 -8.53 0.62
C THR A 96 -10.77 -9.11 -0.15
N VAL A 97 -9.56 -8.82 0.31
CA VAL A 97 -8.32 -9.48 -0.17
C VAL A 97 -7.70 -10.35 0.91
N GLN A 98 -6.98 -11.39 0.50
CA GLN A 98 -6.27 -12.33 1.40
C GLN A 98 -4.79 -12.48 1.02
N ASP A 99 -3.97 -12.99 1.95
CA ASP A 99 -2.55 -13.25 1.70
C ASP A 99 -2.33 -14.23 0.52
N GLY A 100 -1.41 -13.89 -0.39
CA GLY A 100 -1.09 -14.72 -1.54
C GLY A 100 -2.09 -14.65 -2.70
N GLU A 101 -3.18 -13.89 -2.55
CA GLU A 101 -4.13 -13.65 -3.63
C GLU A 101 -3.50 -12.85 -4.78
N LYS A 102 -4.09 -12.99 -5.99
CA LYS A 102 -3.76 -12.17 -7.15
C LYS A 102 -5.02 -11.47 -7.64
N ILE A 103 -4.97 -10.15 -7.69
CA ILE A 103 -6.02 -9.30 -8.25
C ILE A 103 -5.70 -9.09 -9.73
N GLU A 104 -6.71 -9.33 -10.57
CA GLU A 104 -6.67 -8.98 -11.98
C GLU A 104 -7.46 -7.69 -12.21
N ALA A 105 -6.75 -6.64 -12.63
CA ALA A 105 -7.32 -5.34 -12.96
C ALA A 105 -7.14 -5.11 -14.46
N GLY A 106 -8.02 -5.74 -15.25
CA GLY A 106 -7.78 -5.94 -16.68
C GLY A 106 -6.57 -6.85 -16.90
N THR A 107 -5.56 -6.39 -17.63
CA THR A 107 -4.30 -7.11 -17.86
C THR A 107 -3.29 -6.98 -16.72
N LEU A 108 -3.52 -6.09 -15.75
CA LEU A 108 -2.65 -5.95 -14.59
C LEU A 108 -2.79 -7.16 -13.67
N LYS A 109 -1.66 -7.73 -13.26
CA LYS A 109 -1.57 -8.77 -12.23
C LYS A 109 -0.92 -8.21 -11.00
N ILE A 110 -1.65 -8.17 -9.89
CA ILE A 110 -1.24 -7.53 -8.65
C ILE A 110 -1.33 -8.55 -7.53
N GLY A 111 -0.19 -8.93 -6.96
CA GLY A 111 -0.13 -9.85 -5.83
C GLY A 111 -0.45 -9.15 -4.52
N VAL A 112 -1.10 -9.85 -3.60
CA VAL A 112 -1.42 -9.38 -2.26
C VAL A 112 -0.49 -10.05 -1.26
N LEU A 113 0.15 -9.25 -0.41
CA LEU A 113 0.92 -9.70 0.74
C LEU A 113 0.23 -9.14 1.98
N HIS A 114 -0.39 -9.99 2.81
CA HIS A 114 -0.92 -9.55 4.09
C HIS A 114 0.24 -9.27 5.03
N THR A 115 0.30 -8.03 5.50
CA THR A 115 1.39 -7.50 6.33
C THR A 115 0.84 -6.73 7.52
N PRO A 116 0.11 -7.41 8.43
CA PRO A 116 -0.49 -6.77 9.60
C PRO A 116 0.58 -6.19 10.52
N GLY A 117 0.22 -5.16 11.27
CA GLY A 117 1.10 -4.56 12.26
C GLY A 117 0.72 -3.12 12.54
N HIS A 118 0.82 -2.27 11.51
CA HIS A 118 0.32 -0.91 11.57
C HIS A 118 -1.21 -0.88 11.75
N THR A 119 -1.90 -1.68 10.95
CA THR A 119 -3.30 -2.07 11.14
C THR A 119 -3.43 -3.60 11.03
N PRO A 120 -4.49 -4.23 11.56
CA PRO A 120 -4.67 -5.68 11.44
C PRO A 120 -4.94 -6.14 10.00
N GLY A 121 -5.45 -5.26 9.13
CA GLY A 121 -5.71 -5.49 7.72
C GLY A 121 -4.67 -4.87 6.77
N SER A 122 -3.54 -4.37 7.28
CA SER A 122 -2.48 -3.85 6.43
C SER A 122 -2.03 -4.88 5.40
N VAL A 123 -2.00 -4.49 4.12
CA VAL A 123 -1.48 -5.28 3.00
C VAL A 123 -0.45 -4.49 2.20
N CYS A 124 0.54 -5.19 1.67
CA CYS A 124 1.40 -4.69 0.61
C CYS A 124 0.93 -5.26 -0.74
N TYR A 125 0.97 -4.44 -1.79
CA TYR A 125 0.70 -4.90 -3.16
C TYR A 125 1.99 -5.10 -3.94
N GLN A 126 2.15 -6.24 -4.61
CA GLN A 126 3.31 -6.54 -5.44
C GLN A 126 2.93 -6.51 -6.92
N ALA A 127 3.52 -5.57 -7.68
CA ALA A 127 3.24 -5.42 -9.10
C ALA A 127 4.38 -4.69 -9.83
N GLY A 128 4.60 -5.01 -11.11
CA GLY A 128 5.51 -4.25 -11.98
C GLY A 128 6.97 -4.18 -11.51
N GLY A 129 7.43 -5.16 -10.72
CA GLY A 129 8.79 -5.19 -10.17
C GLY A 129 8.97 -4.37 -8.87
N GLY A 130 7.88 -3.84 -8.30
CA GLY A 130 7.87 -3.15 -7.02
C GLY A 130 6.85 -3.69 -6.03
N VAL A 131 6.97 -3.23 -4.79
CA VAL A 131 6.02 -3.47 -3.71
C VAL A 131 5.55 -2.13 -3.15
N TYR A 132 4.23 -1.94 -3.12
CA TYR A 132 3.53 -0.80 -2.54
C TYR A 132 3.22 -1.16 -1.10
N THR A 133 3.95 -0.58 -0.17
CA THR A 133 4.04 -1.07 1.21
C THR A 133 3.07 -0.40 2.17
N GLY A 134 2.32 0.60 1.68
CA GLY A 134 1.48 1.46 2.53
C GLY A 134 2.27 1.88 3.76
N ASP A 135 1.66 1.69 4.91
CA ASP A 135 2.22 2.08 6.20
C ASP A 135 2.87 0.91 6.94
N THR A 136 3.09 -0.22 6.26
CA THR A 136 3.89 -1.31 6.85
C THR A 136 5.36 -0.92 6.90
N LEU A 137 5.93 -0.56 5.74
CA LEU A 137 7.36 -0.28 5.56
C LEU A 137 7.55 1.07 4.89
N PHE A 138 8.31 1.95 5.54
CA PHE A 138 8.76 3.22 4.98
C PHE A 138 10.25 3.18 4.61
N VAL A 139 10.76 4.23 3.96
CA VAL A 139 12.19 4.36 3.69
C VAL A 139 12.94 4.54 5.03
N GLY A 140 13.66 3.51 5.47
CA GLY A 140 14.43 3.55 6.72
C GLY A 140 13.61 3.44 8.02
N GLU A 141 12.28 3.45 7.94
CA GLU A 141 11.35 3.43 9.07
C GLU A 141 10.24 2.37 8.88
N CYS A 142 9.34 2.25 9.86
CA CYS A 142 8.14 1.41 9.79
C CYS A 142 6.88 2.17 10.22
N GLY A 143 5.72 1.57 10.01
CA GLY A 143 4.47 2.06 10.59
C GLY A 143 4.50 2.07 12.12
N ARG A 144 3.80 3.06 12.69
CA ARG A 144 3.51 3.11 14.13
C ARG A 144 2.57 1.99 14.56
N VAL A 145 2.65 1.59 15.83
CA VAL A 145 1.87 0.47 16.39
C VAL A 145 1.18 0.81 17.72
N ASP A 146 0.80 2.06 17.90
CA ASP A 146 0.13 2.61 19.10
C ASP A 146 -1.35 2.99 18.88
N LEU A 147 -1.95 2.61 17.74
CA LEU A 147 -3.36 2.86 17.42
C LEU A 147 -4.24 1.62 17.66
N PRO A 148 -5.58 1.76 17.77
CA PRO A 148 -6.45 0.61 17.99
C PRO A 148 -6.28 -0.49 16.92
N GLY A 149 -5.95 -1.71 17.36
CA GLY A 149 -5.80 -2.89 16.51
C GLY A 149 -4.40 -3.13 15.96
N SER A 150 -3.46 -2.20 16.14
CA SER A 150 -2.06 -2.42 15.77
C SER A 150 -1.38 -3.47 16.66
N SER A 151 -0.29 -4.06 16.15
CA SER A 151 0.52 -5.03 16.90
C SER A 151 1.98 -4.99 16.44
N ALA A 152 2.87 -4.74 17.40
CA ALA A 152 4.32 -4.80 17.20
C ALA A 152 4.78 -6.21 16.79
N GLU A 153 4.18 -7.24 17.38
CA GLU A 153 4.45 -8.64 17.06
C GLU A 153 4.06 -8.99 15.64
N ALA A 154 2.86 -8.59 15.21
CA ALA A 154 2.41 -8.79 13.84
C ALA A 154 3.30 -8.02 12.85
N LEU A 155 3.69 -6.79 13.19
CA LEU A 155 4.60 -6.01 12.36
C LEU A 155 5.96 -6.69 12.22
N TYR A 156 6.51 -7.27 13.29
CA TYR A 156 7.74 -8.06 13.22
C TYR A 156 7.60 -9.23 12.23
N ASP A 157 6.53 -10.02 12.35
CA ASP A 157 6.31 -11.17 11.47
C ASP A 157 6.13 -10.74 10.00
N SER A 158 5.48 -9.59 9.77
CA SER A 158 5.39 -8.93 8.46
C SER A 158 6.76 -8.51 7.92
N PHE A 159 7.63 -7.95 8.75
CA PHE A 159 8.99 -7.59 8.34
C PHE A 159 9.86 -8.82 8.07
N VAL A 160 9.66 -9.94 8.79
CA VAL A 160 10.30 -11.21 8.46
C VAL A 160 9.89 -11.66 7.05
N LYS A 161 8.59 -11.65 6.74
CA LYS A 161 8.07 -11.95 5.38
C LYS A 161 8.70 -11.04 4.32
N LEU A 162 8.67 -9.73 4.54
CA LEU A 162 9.21 -8.73 3.62
C LEU A 162 10.73 -8.81 3.44
N SER A 163 11.47 -9.30 4.44
CA SER A 163 12.93 -9.48 4.33
C SER A 163 13.35 -10.52 3.29
N GLY A 164 12.41 -11.38 2.85
CA GLY A 164 12.61 -12.35 1.77
C GLY A 164 12.55 -11.76 0.35
N MET A 165 12.12 -10.50 0.18
CA MET A 165 11.99 -9.89 -1.15
C MET A 165 13.35 -9.68 -1.84
N PRO A 166 13.49 -9.89 -3.17
CA PRO A 166 14.76 -9.68 -3.88
C PRO A 166 15.28 -8.25 -3.75
N ASP A 167 16.60 -8.07 -3.65
CA ASP A 167 17.24 -6.78 -3.35
C ASP A 167 16.92 -5.68 -4.38
N GLY A 168 16.77 -6.05 -5.66
CA GLY A 168 16.41 -5.12 -6.74
C GLY A 168 14.94 -4.70 -6.78
N THR A 169 14.08 -5.29 -5.92
CA THR A 169 12.65 -4.96 -5.87
C THR A 169 12.45 -3.55 -5.33
N ALA A 170 11.70 -2.73 -6.05
CA ALA A 170 11.41 -1.36 -5.62
C ALA A 170 10.45 -1.33 -4.41
N VAL A 171 10.65 -0.37 -3.52
CA VAL A 171 9.78 -0.09 -2.37
C VAL A 171 9.08 1.24 -2.56
N TYR A 172 7.75 1.23 -2.50
CA TYR A 172 6.85 2.35 -2.67
C TYR A 172 6.01 2.56 -1.40
N PRO A 173 6.43 3.46 -0.48
CA PRO A 173 5.79 3.64 0.83
C PRO A 173 4.44 4.37 0.77
N GLY A 174 3.65 4.32 1.84
CA GLY A 174 2.43 5.11 2.01
C GLY A 174 2.69 6.61 2.24
N HIS A 175 3.85 6.96 2.80
CA HIS A 175 4.24 8.34 3.11
C HIS A 175 5.72 8.63 2.83
N SER A 176 6.04 9.91 2.64
CA SER A 176 7.41 10.43 2.49
C SER A 176 7.97 10.99 3.81
N TYR A 177 8.22 10.14 4.80
CA TYR A 177 8.86 10.60 6.04
C TYR A 177 10.38 10.72 5.95
N ASN A 178 11.04 9.84 5.21
CA ASN A 178 12.51 9.81 5.11
C ASN A 178 12.98 9.41 3.69
N GLY A 179 12.16 9.75 2.69
CA GLY A 179 12.42 9.49 1.28
C GLY A 179 11.19 8.98 0.53
N ASP A 180 11.17 9.20 -0.78
CA ASP A 180 10.00 8.93 -1.62
C ASP A 180 9.94 7.48 -2.13
N LYS A 181 11.09 6.83 -2.29
CA LYS A 181 11.20 5.46 -2.81
C LYS A 181 12.52 4.82 -2.40
N SER A 182 12.58 3.50 -2.40
CA SER A 182 13.81 2.76 -2.13
C SER A 182 13.83 1.41 -2.86
N THR A 183 14.75 0.53 -2.47
CA THR A 183 14.78 -0.88 -2.87
C THR A 183 14.92 -1.76 -1.65
N PHE A 184 14.49 -3.02 -1.73
CA PHE A 184 14.65 -3.95 -0.63
C PHE A 184 16.12 -4.17 -0.25
N GLY A 185 17.06 -4.09 -1.19
CA GLY A 185 18.48 -4.15 -0.89
C GLY A 185 18.92 -3.03 0.05
N VAL A 186 18.58 -1.78 -0.28
CA VAL A 186 18.86 -0.60 0.57
C VAL A 186 18.14 -0.73 1.91
N GLN A 187 16.88 -1.17 1.93
CA GLN A 187 16.16 -1.36 3.20
C GLN A 187 16.81 -2.44 4.07
N LYS A 188 17.27 -3.56 3.51
CA LYS A 188 17.96 -4.60 4.30
C LYS A 188 19.30 -4.15 4.87
N GLU A 189 19.95 -3.19 4.23
CA GLU A 189 21.23 -2.64 4.66
C GLU A 189 21.06 -1.54 5.72
N TYR A 190 20.04 -0.68 5.57
CA TYR A 190 19.91 0.58 6.32
C TYR A 190 18.65 0.70 7.19
N ASN A 191 17.55 0.02 6.89
CA ASN A 191 16.33 0.08 7.71
C ASN A 191 16.51 -0.75 8.99
N LEU A 192 16.46 -0.11 10.15
CA LEU A 192 16.67 -0.75 11.45
C LEU A 192 15.74 -1.95 11.65
N TYR A 193 14.45 -1.76 11.42
CA TYR A 193 13.41 -2.76 11.65
C TYR A 193 13.60 -3.97 10.74
N LEU A 194 13.90 -3.75 9.45
CA LEU A 194 14.14 -4.85 8.51
C LEU A 194 15.41 -5.63 8.83
N LYS A 195 16.46 -4.96 9.33
CA LYS A 195 17.68 -5.63 9.83
C LYS A 195 17.40 -6.49 11.05
N LEU A 196 16.66 -5.96 12.02
CA LEU A 196 16.32 -6.69 13.24
C LEU A 196 15.46 -7.93 12.92
N ALA A 197 14.43 -7.76 12.08
CA ALA A 197 13.59 -8.88 11.64
C ALA A 197 14.38 -9.95 10.88
N ARG A 198 15.19 -9.54 9.90
CA ARG A 198 16.03 -10.45 9.11
C ARG A 198 17.06 -11.21 9.97
N ALA A 199 17.54 -10.59 11.04
CA ALA A 199 18.48 -11.20 11.97
C ALA A 199 17.82 -12.04 13.08
N GLY A 200 16.48 -12.16 13.10
CA GLY A 200 15.76 -12.88 14.14
C GLY A 200 15.73 -12.16 15.50
N ARG A 201 16.04 -10.86 15.55
CA ARG A 201 16.19 -10.07 16.80
C ARG A 201 14.86 -9.49 17.25
N ARG A 202 13.89 -10.37 17.53
CA ARG A 202 12.50 -10.00 17.87
C ARG A 202 12.40 -9.02 19.04
N GLU A 203 13.04 -9.31 20.17
CA GLU A 203 12.93 -8.46 21.37
C GLU A 203 13.41 -7.03 21.13
N GLU A 204 14.44 -6.85 20.31
CA GLU A 204 14.96 -5.53 19.98
C GLU A 204 14.07 -4.79 19.00
N PHE A 205 13.45 -5.51 18.06
CA PHE A 205 12.43 -4.94 17.18
C PHE A 205 11.25 -4.40 18.00
N LEU A 206 10.71 -5.21 18.92
CA LEU A 206 9.57 -4.83 19.74
C LEU A 206 9.87 -3.64 20.67
N LYS A 207 11.14 -3.47 21.09
CA LYS A 207 11.59 -2.31 21.87
C LYS A 207 11.79 -1.05 21.01
N ALA A 208 12.09 -1.21 19.72
CA ALA A 208 12.39 -0.11 18.81
C ALA A 208 11.13 0.51 18.20
N VAL A 209 10.12 -0.32 17.90
CA VAL A 209 8.85 0.14 17.32
C VAL A 209 8.06 0.95 18.35
N LYS A 210 7.40 2.00 17.88
CA LYS A 210 6.63 2.94 18.69
C LYS A 210 5.17 2.91 18.31
#